data_AF-A0A0C3BJ25-F1
#
_entry.id   AF-A0A0C3BJ25-F1
#
_cell.length_a   1.000
_cell.length_b   1.000
_cell.length_c   1.000
_cell.angle_alpha   90.00
_cell.angle_beta   90.00
_cell.angle_gamma   90.00
#
_symmetry.space_group_name_H-M   'P 1'
#
loop_
_entity.id
_entity.type
_entity.pdbx_description
1 polymer ?
#
loop_
_entity_poly.entity_id
_entity_poly.type
_entity_poly.pdbx_seq_one_letter_code
_entity_poly.pdbx_strand_id
1 'polypeptide(L)' 'ERPSSKKSTFYCLKFFPHYDHAWLVAKDIFNLQKHQIEVFINEHPKKTGDLYNGFRMALD' A
#
# COMPACT_ATOMS: atom_id res chain seq x y z
N GLU A 1 -3.05 -16.03 8.42
CA GLU A 1 -3.92 -17.04 7.78
C GLU A 1 -4.87 -16.35 6.80
N ARG A 2 -5.18 -16.97 5.64
CA ARG A 2 -6.12 -16.39 4.66
C ARG A 2 -7.54 -16.40 5.26
N PRO A 3 -8.27 -15.28 5.28
CA PRO A 3 -9.64 -15.25 5.78
C PRO A 3 -10.53 -16.22 4.99
N SER A 4 -11.13 -17.18 5.69
CA SER A 4 -12.05 -18.17 5.11
C SER A 4 -13.48 -17.62 5.14
N SER A 5 -13.79 -16.65 4.28
CA SER A 5 -15.18 -16.26 4.02
C SER A 5 -15.50 -16.51 2.55
N LYS A 6 -16.43 -17.45 2.30
CA LYS A 6 -16.87 -17.87 0.97
C LYS A 6 -17.53 -16.75 0.12
N LYS A 7 -17.85 -15.60 0.71
CA LYS A 7 -18.63 -14.52 0.07
C LYS A 7 -17.80 -13.28 -0.30
N SER A 8 -16.50 -13.27 -0.07
CA SER A 8 -15.68 -12.07 -0.34
C SER A 8 -14.35 -12.42 -0.98
N THR A 9 -14.01 -11.69 -2.03
CA THR A 9 -12.68 -11.73 -2.64
C THR A 9 -11.72 -11.00 -1.72
N PHE A 10 -10.70 -11.73 -1.24
CA PHE A 10 -9.59 -11.18 -0.48
C PHE A 10 -8.38 -11.04 -1.37
N TYR A 11 -7.69 -9.92 -1.25
CA TYR A 11 -6.43 -9.62 -1.91
C TYR A 11 -5.32 -9.73 -0.89
N CYS A 12 -4.26 -10.46 -1.24
CA CYS A 12 -3.03 -10.48 -0.44
C CYS A 12 -2.18 -9.30 -0.89
N LEU A 13 -2.04 -8.30 -0.02
CA LEU A 13 -1.21 -7.13 -0.27
C LEU A 13 0.07 -7.24 0.54
N LYS A 14 1.16 -6.78 -0.06
CA LYS A 14 2.48 -6.68 0.56
C LYS A 14 2.79 -5.21 0.84
N PHE A 15 3.03 -4.88 2.11
CA PHE A 15 3.34 -3.52 2.55
C PHE A 15 4.84 -3.27 2.50
N PHE A 16 5.20 -2.05 2.15
CA PHE A 16 6.56 -1.54 2.25
C PHE A 16 6.67 -0.60 3.45
N PRO A 17 7.85 -0.49 4.09
CA PRO A 17 9.13 -1.13 3.74
C PRO A 17 9.32 -2.54 4.33
N HIS A 18 8.50 -2.94 5.30
CA HIS A 18 8.73 -4.14 6.11
C HIS A 18 8.38 -5.47 5.44
N TYR A 19 7.84 -5.43 4.22
CA TYR A 19 7.39 -6.61 3.47
C TYR A 19 6.34 -7.44 4.22
N ASP A 20 5.56 -6.79 5.07
CA ASP A 20 4.47 -7.41 5.79
C ASP A 20 3.32 -7.73 4.82
N HIS A 21 2.51 -8.72 5.13
CA HIS A 21 1.40 -9.15 4.26
C HIS A 21 0.08 -9.07 5.02
N ALA A 22 -0.91 -8.40 4.42
CA ALA A 22 -2.27 -8.44 4.93
C ALA A 22 -3.26 -8.89 3.86
N TRP A 23 -4.30 -9.56 4.32
CA TRP A 23 -5.46 -9.90 3.51
C TRP A 23 -6.51 -8.82 3.67
N LEU A 24 -6.79 -8.10 2.58
CA LEU A 24 -7.79 -7.04 2.57
C LEU A 24 -8.88 -7.35 1.57
N VAL A 25 -10.07 -6.83 1.81
CA VAL A 25 -11.19 -6.94 0.87
C VAL A 25 -11.20 -5.75 -0.08
N ALA A 26 -11.83 -5.91 -1.25
CA ALA A 26 -11.86 -4.89 -2.31
C ALA A 26 -12.28 -3.49 -1.82
N LYS A 27 -13.17 -3.41 -0.82
CA LYS A 27 -13.68 -2.13 -0.28
C LYS A 27 -12.64 -1.31 0.49
N ASP A 28 -11.58 -1.97 1.00
CA ASP A 28 -10.57 -1.33 1.86
C ASP A 28 -9.28 -1.03 1.07
N ILE A 29 -9.29 -1.26 -0.24
CA ILE A 29 -8.15 -1.06 -1.13
C ILE A 29 -8.57 -0.17 -2.29
N PHE A 30 -7.68 0.74 -2.68
CA PHE A 30 -7.87 1.60 -3.84
C PHE A 30 -6.69 1.45 -4.78
N ASN A 31 -6.94 1.66 -6.07
CA ASN A 31 -5.89 1.60 -7.06
C ASN A 31 -5.01 2.85 -6.92
N LEU A 32 -3.76 2.64 -6.52
CA LEU A 32 -2.79 3.70 -6.32
C LEU A 32 -2.04 3.92 -7.64
N GLN A 33 -2.20 5.09 -8.24
CA GLN A 33 -1.53 5.42 -9.49
C GLN A 33 -0.15 6.02 -9.24
N LYS A 34 0.82 5.76 -10.13
CA LYS A 34 2.20 6.24 -10.02
C LYS A 34 2.30 7.74 -9.76
N HIS A 35 1.51 8.55 -10.48
CA HIS A 35 1.52 10.00 -10.31
C HIS A 35 1.05 10.44 -8.91
N GLN A 36 0.16 9.68 -8.25
CA GLN A 36 -0.28 10.00 -6.89
C GLN A 36 0.85 9.83 -5.89
N ILE A 37 1.69 8.80 -6.10
CA ILE A 37 2.90 8.56 -5.31
C ILE A 37 3.91 9.70 -5.52
N GLU A 38 4.14 10.09 -6.76
CA GLU A 38 5.06 11.18 -7.12
C GLU A 38 4.60 12.53 -6.54
N VAL A 39 3.30 12.85 -6.64
CA VAL A 39 2.73 14.07 -6.04
C VAL A 39 2.90 14.04 -4.52
N PHE A 40 2.59 12.93 -3.85
CA PHE A 40 2.75 12.81 -2.40
C PHE A 40 4.20 13.01 -1.95
N ILE A 41 5.16 12.43 -2.69
CA ILE A 41 6.60 12.59 -2.42
C ILE A 41 7.03 14.06 -2.57
N ASN A 42 6.59 14.71 -3.66
CA ASN A 42 6.94 16.11 -3.96
C ASN A 42 6.28 17.12 -3.00
N GLU A 43 5.04 16.87 -2.57
CA GLU A 43 4.32 17.75 -1.63
C GLU A 43 4.80 17.59 -0.18
N HIS A 44 5.43 16.47 0.16
CA HIS A 44 5.89 16.18 1.51
C HIS A 44 7.38 15.81 1.60
N PRO A 45 8.29 16.67 1.13
CA PRO A 45 9.73 16.38 1.11
C PRO A 45 10.35 16.25 2.52
N LYS A 46 9.66 16.74 3.56
CA LYS A 46 10.10 16.66 4.96
C LYS A 46 9.48 15.50 5.75
N LYS A 47 8.59 14.68 5.15
CA LYS A 47 8.03 13.51 5.83
C LYS A 47 9.03 12.36 5.74
N THR A 48 9.84 12.18 6.78
CA THR A 48 10.81 11.08 6.88
C THR A 48 10.22 9.89 7.66
N GLY A 49 8.99 9.49 7.31
CA GLY A 49 8.29 8.39 7.98
C GLY A 49 8.24 7.12 7.14
N ASP A 50 7.91 5.99 7.76
CA ASP A 50 7.83 4.68 7.10
C ASP A 50 6.88 4.68 5.90
N LEU A 51 5.83 5.52 5.91
CA LEU A 51 4.92 5.70 4.79
C LEU A 51 5.62 6.34 3.57
N TYR A 52 6.45 7.37 3.78
CA TYR A 52 7.19 8.02 2.70
C TYR A 52 8.25 7.07 2.12
N ASN A 53 8.96 6.35 2.99
CA ASN A 53 9.92 5.33 2.56
C ASN A 53 9.22 4.20 1.80
N GLY A 54 8.04 3.77 2.26
CA GLY A 54 7.22 2.78 1.58
C GLY A 54 6.77 3.23 0.19
N PHE A 55 6.32 4.48 0.05
CA PHE A 55 5.96 5.05 -1.25
C PHE A 55 7.16 5.17 -2.20
N ARG A 56 8.32 5.58 -1.68
CA ARG A 56 9.55 5.63 -2.47
C ARG A 56 9.98 4.24 -2.97
N MET A 57 9.90 3.22 -2.11
CA MET A 57 10.23 1.84 -2.48
C MET A 57 9.19 1.20 -3.42
N ALA A 58 7.94 1.65 -3.40
CA ALA A 58 6.91 1.19 -4.32
C ALA A 58 7.00 1.86 -5.70
N LEU A 59 7.71 2.99 -5.82
CA LEU A 59 7.96 3.70 -7.06
C LEU A 59 9.14 3.11 -7.87
N ASP A 60 10.11 2.55 -7.15
CA ASP A 60 11.31 1.87 -7.67
C ASP A 60 10.96 0.48 -8.23
#